data_AF-A0A6I3DAM6-F1
#
_entry.id   AF-A0A6I3DAM6-F1
#
_cell.length_a   1.000
_cell.length_b   1.000
_cell.length_c   1.000
_cell.angle_alpha   90.00
_cell.angle_beta   90.00
_cell.angle_gamma   90.00
#
_symmetry.space_group_name_H-M   'P 1'
#
loop_
_entity.id
_entity.type
_entity.pdbx_description
1 polymer ?
#
loop_
_entity_poly.entity_id
_entity_poly.type
_entity_poly.pdbx_seq_one_letter_code
_entity_poly.pdbx_strand_id
1 'polypeptide(L)'
;MDLDIIVERFAEGLGSIDEKDEISRLSRFRDKTFLPGLPAMPEQEVVRLYKAWWMATYPNEVPTSLHMETEVPYPMSTRSKLDILFTPSPSALGAPEWAIEVKRIQFVGDNGKRNDFGVPKMLSPYLKDRSLIHDIHRMIDEPMSKKRAVVGYAFSYDYSTCEYALSLHSSHAERINEIRTVCRANNPDTGELDAQVLIRVADLQLRNAGVVTDLIIREFQGLWKHPCGGNGLVFAWEVV
;
A
#
# COMPACT_ATOMS: atom_id res chain seq x y z
N MET A 1 -3.47 -16.57 12.63
CA MET A 1 -2.31 -16.01 11.90
C MET A 1 -1.97 -14.66 12.50
N ASP A 2 -0.69 -14.40 12.74
CA ASP A 2 -0.23 -13.12 13.32
C ASP A 2 -0.05 -12.05 12.25
N LEU A 3 -0.17 -10.78 12.64
CA LEU A 3 -0.05 -9.64 11.71
C LEU A 3 1.32 -9.59 11.03
N ASP A 4 2.39 -9.98 11.73
CA ASP A 4 3.74 -10.00 11.15
C ASP A 4 3.84 -10.92 9.93
N ILE A 5 3.18 -12.09 9.96
CA ILE A 5 3.11 -13.00 8.82
C ILE A 5 2.35 -12.36 7.66
N ILE A 6 1.25 -11.65 7.95
CA ILE A 6 0.48 -10.93 6.91
C ILE A 6 1.36 -9.86 6.24
N VAL A 7 2.13 -9.10 7.02
CA VAL A 7 3.04 -8.06 6.51
C VAL A 7 4.16 -8.66 5.67
N GLU A 8 4.75 -9.77 6.12
CA GLU A 8 5.75 -10.52 5.35
C GLU A 8 5.20 -10.98 4.00
N ARG A 9 4.02 -11.61 4.01
CA ARG A 9 3.32 -12.04 2.78
C ARG A 9 2.99 -10.86 1.90
N PHE A 10 2.57 -9.72 2.46
CA PHE A 10 2.30 -8.51 1.68
C PHE A 10 3.55 -8.01 0.96
N ALA A 11 4.70 -7.95 1.64
CA ALA A 11 5.96 -7.53 1.04
C ALA A 11 6.42 -8.47 -0.11
N GLU A 12 6.35 -9.79 0.11
CA GLU A 12 6.65 -10.79 -0.93
C GLU A 12 5.69 -10.67 -2.12
N GLY A 13 4.40 -10.48 -1.84
CA GLY A 13 3.36 -10.32 -2.84
C GLY A 13 3.59 -9.11 -3.73
N LEU A 14 3.95 -7.95 -3.16
CA LEU A 14 4.34 -6.77 -3.93
C LEU A 14 5.50 -7.08 -4.89
N GLY A 15 6.49 -7.85 -4.43
CA GLY A 15 7.59 -8.37 -5.25
C GLY A 15 7.10 -9.12 -6.48
N SER A 16 6.24 -10.12 -6.28
CA SER A 16 5.74 -10.94 -7.38
C SER A 16 4.80 -10.17 -8.32
N ILE A 17 4.03 -9.22 -7.78
CA ILE A 17 3.12 -8.38 -8.57
C ILE A 17 3.92 -7.46 -9.49
N ASP A 18 4.94 -6.76 -8.98
CA ASP A 18 5.73 -5.82 -9.78
C ASP A 18 6.48 -6.53 -10.93
N GLU A 19 7.02 -7.73 -10.67
CA GLU A 19 7.70 -8.53 -11.69
C GLU A 19 6.77 -8.93 -12.85
N LYS A 20 5.58 -9.44 -12.50
CA LYS A 20 4.61 -10.05 -13.43
C LYS A 20 3.64 -9.06 -14.05
N ASP A 21 3.64 -7.80 -13.63
CA ASP A 21 2.73 -6.81 -14.21
C ASP A 21 3.10 -6.52 -15.67
N GLU A 22 2.22 -6.93 -16.57
CA GLU A 22 2.29 -6.65 -18.01
C GLU A 22 1.26 -5.59 -18.43
N ILE A 23 0.45 -5.09 -17.48
CA ILE A 23 -0.73 -4.28 -17.79
C ILE A 23 -0.32 -2.82 -18.06
N SER A 24 0.00 -2.54 -19.32
CA SER A 24 -0.06 -1.16 -19.82
C SER A 24 -1.52 -0.73 -20.01
N ARG A 25 -1.99 0.24 -19.23
CA ARG A 25 -3.39 0.74 -19.34
C ARG A 25 -3.43 1.94 -20.27
N LEU A 26 -4.33 1.94 -21.25
CA LEU A 26 -4.67 3.16 -22.00
C LEU A 26 -5.62 4.02 -21.16
N SER A 27 -5.26 5.28 -20.94
CA SER A 27 -6.17 6.27 -20.38
C SER A 27 -7.36 6.48 -21.32
N ARG A 28 -8.58 6.20 -20.83
CA ARG A 28 -9.83 6.40 -21.59
C ARG A 28 -10.09 7.85 -22.01
N PHE A 29 -9.35 8.82 -21.46
CA PHE A 29 -9.61 10.25 -21.62
C PHE A 29 -8.44 11.07 -22.18
N ARG A 30 -7.22 10.51 -22.30
CA ARG A 30 -6.02 11.33 -22.59
C ARG A 30 -5.01 10.73 -23.56
N ASP A 31 -5.31 9.66 -24.30
CA ASP A 31 -4.33 8.97 -25.19
C ASP A 31 -2.97 8.72 -24.52
N LYS A 32 -2.99 8.49 -23.19
CA LYS A 32 -1.79 8.24 -22.40
C LYS A 32 -1.78 6.78 -21.97
N THR A 33 -0.73 6.07 -22.37
CA THR A 33 -0.42 4.73 -21.89
C THR A 33 0.26 4.85 -20.53
N PHE A 34 -0.36 4.29 -19.49
CA PHE A 34 0.27 4.10 -18.19
C PHE A 34 1.32 3.00 -18.32
N LEU A 35 2.50 3.25 -17.75
CA LEU A 35 3.56 2.25 -17.67
C LEU A 35 3.17 1.17 -16.65
N PRO A 36 3.61 -0.08 -16.85
CA PRO A 36 3.40 -1.15 -15.88
C PRO A 36 4.17 -0.90 -14.58
N GLY A 37 3.74 -1.57 -13.51
CA GLY A 37 4.36 -1.57 -12.18
C GLY A 37 3.53 -0.86 -11.11
N LEU A 38 3.87 -1.15 -9.85
CA LEU A 38 3.08 -0.72 -8.67
C LEU A 38 2.78 0.78 -8.58
N PRO A 39 3.69 1.72 -8.94
CA PRO A 39 3.39 3.16 -8.85
C PRO A 39 2.18 3.60 -9.70
N ALA A 40 1.94 2.96 -10.84
CA ALA A 40 0.81 3.27 -11.71
C ALA A 40 -0.44 2.42 -11.40
N MET A 41 -0.32 1.39 -10.57
CA MET A 41 -1.38 0.42 -10.29
C MET A 41 -2.37 0.92 -9.23
N PRO A 42 -3.69 0.98 -9.50
CA PRO A 42 -4.67 1.33 -8.48
C PRO A 42 -4.69 0.33 -7.32
N GLU A 43 -4.97 0.81 -6.11
CA GLU A 43 -4.98 0.02 -4.88
C GLU A 43 -5.86 -1.24 -4.98
N GLN A 44 -7.08 -1.10 -5.53
CA GLN A 44 -7.99 -2.23 -5.77
C GLN A 44 -7.39 -3.32 -6.66
N GLU A 45 -6.56 -2.93 -7.65
CA GLU A 45 -5.88 -3.89 -8.50
C GLU A 45 -4.74 -4.59 -7.76
N VAL A 46 -4.00 -3.85 -6.92
CA VAL A 46 -2.95 -4.43 -6.06
C VAL A 46 -3.57 -5.47 -5.13
N VAL A 47 -4.69 -5.15 -4.48
CA VAL A 47 -5.44 -6.07 -3.60
C VAL A 47 -5.89 -7.32 -4.38
N ARG A 48 -6.43 -7.15 -5.58
CA ARG A 48 -6.87 -8.26 -6.44
C ARG A 48 -5.71 -9.19 -6.81
N LEU A 49 -4.59 -8.62 -7.25
CA LEU A 49 -3.40 -9.39 -7.64
C LEU A 49 -2.73 -10.03 -6.44
N TYR A 50 -2.70 -9.35 -5.30
CA TYR A 50 -2.18 -9.86 -4.03
C TYR A 50 -2.95 -11.09 -3.56
N LYS A 51 -4.28 -11.04 -3.56
CA LYS A 51 -5.12 -12.20 -3.27
C LYS A 51 -4.79 -13.39 -4.18
N ALA A 52 -4.71 -13.15 -5.50
CA ALA A 52 -4.41 -14.20 -6.46
C ALA A 52 -3.02 -14.82 -6.23
N TRP A 53 -2.02 -13.97 -5.94
CA TRP A 53 -0.67 -14.41 -5.62
C TRP A 53 -0.63 -15.23 -4.32
N TRP A 54 -1.28 -14.78 -3.25
CA TRP A 54 -1.23 -15.44 -1.95
C TRP A 54 -1.87 -16.83 -2.03
N MET A 55 -3.06 -16.93 -2.66
CA MET A 55 -3.74 -18.21 -2.86
C MET A 55 -2.90 -19.21 -3.67
N ALA A 56 -2.18 -18.73 -4.69
CA ALA A 56 -1.35 -19.59 -5.53
C ALA A 56 -0.06 -20.03 -4.83
N THR A 57 0.53 -19.16 -4.01
CA THR A 57 1.85 -19.38 -3.40
C THR A 57 1.75 -20.10 -2.07
N TYR A 58 0.71 -19.82 -1.28
CA TYR A 58 0.48 -20.41 0.04
C TYR A 58 -0.91 -21.07 0.14
N PRO A 59 -1.18 -22.12 -0.65
CA PRO A 59 -2.48 -22.78 -0.66
C PRO A 59 -2.85 -23.43 0.69
N ASN A 60 -1.87 -23.70 1.56
CA ASN A 60 -2.16 -24.21 2.91
C ASN A 60 -2.68 -23.12 3.85
N GLU A 61 -2.34 -21.84 3.59
CA GLU A 61 -2.82 -20.69 4.37
C GLU A 61 -4.17 -20.20 3.84
N VAL A 62 -4.30 -20.10 2.50
CA VAL A 62 -5.48 -19.60 1.79
C VAL A 62 -5.91 -20.58 0.68
N PRO A 63 -6.55 -21.71 1.01
CA PRO A 63 -6.78 -22.80 0.05
C PRO A 63 -7.82 -22.45 -1.02
N THR A 64 -8.78 -21.59 -0.72
CA THR A 64 -9.86 -21.23 -1.65
C THR A 64 -10.24 -19.76 -1.49
N SER A 65 -10.98 -19.22 -2.47
CA SER A 65 -11.49 -17.85 -2.42
C SER A 65 -12.49 -17.62 -1.28
N LEU A 66 -13.05 -18.67 -0.68
CA LEU A 66 -13.90 -18.57 0.51
C LEU A 66 -13.11 -18.15 1.76
N HIS A 67 -11.79 -18.31 1.73
CA HIS A 67 -10.91 -17.89 2.83
C HIS A 67 -10.44 -16.45 2.71
N MET A 68 -10.63 -15.81 1.55
CA MET A 68 -10.21 -14.43 1.33
C MET A 68 -11.15 -13.74 0.35
N GLU A 69 -11.98 -12.84 0.87
CA GLU A 69 -12.85 -11.97 0.09
C GLU A 69 -12.23 -10.58 -0.04
N THR A 70 -12.59 -9.85 -1.09
CA THR A 70 -12.07 -8.50 -1.36
C THR A 70 -13.21 -7.56 -1.68
N GLU A 71 -13.05 -6.26 -1.42
CA GLU A 71 -14.05 -5.24 -1.75
C GLU A 71 -15.41 -5.50 -1.05
N VAL A 72 -15.35 -5.95 0.21
CA VAL A 72 -16.53 -6.37 0.97
C VAL A 72 -17.25 -5.13 1.53
N PRO A 73 -18.54 -4.91 1.20
CA PRO A 73 -19.28 -3.76 1.72
C PRO A 73 -19.43 -3.80 3.24
N TYR A 74 -19.28 -2.66 3.89
CA TYR A 74 -19.59 -2.54 5.31
C TYR A 74 -21.10 -2.68 5.57
N PRO A 75 -21.54 -3.29 6.69
CA PRO A 75 -22.94 -3.59 6.95
C PRO A 75 -23.87 -2.36 6.97
N MET A 76 -23.44 -1.27 7.58
CA MET A 76 -24.20 -0.02 7.72
C MET A 76 -23.79 1.00 6.65
N SER A 77 -22.53 0.95 6.20
CA SER A 77 -21.97 1.84 5.20
C SER A 77 -21.72 1.16 3.86
N THR A 78 -22.76 0.63 3.20
CA THR A 78 -22.63 -0.20 1.98
C THR A 78 -21.94 0.45 0.77
N ARG A 79 -21.79 1.79 0.77
CA ARG A 79 -21.01 2.51 -0.24
C ARG A 79 -19.50 2.49 0.01
N SER A 80 -19.11 2.25 1.26
CA SER A 80 -17.72 2.00 1.67
C SER A 80 -17.50 0.50 1.69
N LYS A 81 -16.27 0.08 1.40
CA LYS A 81 -15.89 -1.32 1.35
C LYS A 81 -14.58 -1.51 2.08
N LEU A 82 -14.46 -2.67 2.71
CA LEU A 82 -13.22 -3.20 3.27
C LEU A 82 -12.44 -3.89 2.15
N ASP A 83 -11.13 -3.66 2.10
CA ASP A 83 -10.29 -4.20 1.03
C ASP A 83 -10.17 -5.72 1.07
N ILE A 84 -9.91 -6.31 2.25
CA ILE A 84 -9.70 -7.75 2.41
C ILE A 84 -10.40 -8.27 3.67
N LEU A 85 -11.16 -9.36 3.53
CA LEU A 85 -11.72 -10.14 4.62
C LEU A 85 -11.14 -11.56 4.56
N PHE A 86 -10.45 -11.99 5.60
CA PHE A 86 -9.56 -13.16 5.55
C PHE A 86 -9.78 -14.12 6.72
N THR A 87 -9.78 -15.43 6.44
CA THR A 87 -9.83 -16.51 7.43
C THR A 87 -8.81 -17.59 7.07
N PRO A 88 -7.70 -17.75 7.81
CA PRO A 88 -6.74 -18.81 7.54
C PRO A 88 -7.37 -20.20 7.74
N SER A 89 -6.94 -21.15 6.92
CA SER A 89 -7.33 -22.56 7.03
C SER A 89 -6.79 -23.20 8.32
N PRO A 90 -7.51 -24.15 8.98
CA PRO A 90 -8.84 -24.70 8.63
C PRO A 90 -9.99 -23.99 9.37
N SER A 91 -9.76 -22.81 9.96
CA SER A 91 -10.66 -22.13 10.90
C SER A 91 -11.93 -21.52 10.28
N ALA A 92 -12.42 -22.05 9.16
CA ALA A 92 -13.52 -21.51 8.33
C ALA A 92 -14.89 -21.49 9.02
N LEU A 93 -15.02 -22.10 10.21
CA LEU A 93 -16.26 -22.12 10.97
C LEU A 93 -16.28 -20.94 11.95
N GLY A 94 -16.85 -19.82 11.53
CA GLY A 94 -17.12 -18.67 12.39
C GLY A 94 -16.94 -17.32 11.70
N ALA A 95 -16.94 -16.24 12.49
CA ALA A 95 -16.60 -14.91 11.99
C ALA A 95 -15.17 -14.90 11.40
N PRO A 96 -14.93 -14.16 10.30
CA PRO A 96 -13.62 -14.04 9.70
C PRO A 96 -12.53 -13.65 10.70
N GLU A 97 -11.32 -14.16 10.50
CA GLU A 97 -10.23 -13.87 11.44
C GLU A 97 -9.74 -12.43 11.32
N TRP A 98 -9.54 -11.96 10.09
CA TRP A 98 -8.95 -10.65 9.79
C TRP A 98 -9.84 -9.82 8.86
N ALA A 99 -9.98 -8.54 9.18
CA ALA A 99 -10.44 -7.50 8.27
C ALA A 99 -9.26 -6.55 8.05
N ILE A 100 -8.85 -6.36 6.80
CA ILE A 100 -7.66 -5.59 6.46
C ILE A 100 -8.04 -4.47 5.50
N GLU A 101 -7.68 -3.24 5.88
CA GLU A 101 -7.68 -2.08 5.00
C GLU A 101 -6.28 -1.89 4.43
N VAL A 102 -6.17 -1.75 3.11
CA VAL A 102 -4.90 -1.57 2.40
C VAL A 102 -4.68 -0.10 2.09
N LYS A 103 -3.46 0.42 2.31
CA LYS A 103 -3.12 1.82 1.98
C LYS A 103 -1.84 1.97 1.19
N ARG A 104 -1.95 2.61 0.03
CA ARG A 104 -0.80 3.03 -0.78
C ARG A 104 -0.45 4.49 -0.53
N ILE A 105 0.77 4.73 -0.06
CA ILE A 105 1.31 6.08 0.16
C ILE A 105 2.32 6.42 -0.92
N GLN A 106 2.13 7.57 -1.57
CA GLN A 106 2.96 8.02 -2.68
C GLN A 106 3.35 9.48 -2.48
N PHE A 107 4.66 9.74 -2.44
CA PHE A 107 5.22 11.10 -2.43
C PHE A 107 5.42 11.68 -3.83
N VAL A 108 5.63 10.79 -4.81
CA VAL A 108 5.70 11.13 -6.23
C VAL A 108 4.60 10.39 -6.98
N GLY A 109 4.04 11.04 -7.99
CA GLY A 109 3.09 10.42 -8.90
C GLY A 109 3.78 9.43 -9.84
N ASP A 110 2.97 8.67 -10.56
CA ASP A 110 3.42 7.79 -11.65
C ASP A 110 4.10 8.55 -12.81
N ASN A 111 3.93 9.88 -12.87
CA ASN A 111 4.60 10.78 -13.79
C ASN A 111 5.88 11.42 -13.21
N GLY A 112 6.31 11.01 -12.02
CA GLY A 112 7.52 11.50 -11.34
C GLY A 112 7.35 12.84 -10.61
N LYS A 113 6.23 13.53 -10.80
CA LYS A 113 5.96 14.84 -10.18
C LYS A 113 5.48 14.68 -8.74
N ARG A 114 5.53 15.78 -7.97
CA ARG A 114 5.06 15.81 -6.58
C ARG A 114 3.63 15.30 -6.45
N ASN A 115 3.38 14.48 -5.42
CA ASN A 115 2.06 14.02 -5.03
C ASN A 115 1.74 14.50 -3.59
N ASP A 116 0.96 15.59 -3.51
CA ASP A 116 0.61 16.21 -2.24
C ASP A 116 -0.58 15.52 -1.53
N PHE A 117 -1.16 14.46 -2.11
CA PHE A 117 -2.31 13.78 -1.53
C PHE A 117 -1.95 12.72 -0.50
N GLY A 118 -0.69 12.25 -0.46
CA GLY A 118 -0.26 11.20 0.46
C GLY A 118 -0.31 11.62 1.93
N VAL A 119 0.15 12.83 2.25
CA VAL A 119 0.21 13.34 3.63
C VAL A 119 -1.19 13.53 4.23
N PRO A 120 -2.15 14.22 3.58
CA PRO A 120 -3.50 14.36 4.12
C PRO A 120 -4.21 13.01 4.30
N LYS A 121 -3.98 12.05 3.39
CA LYS A 121 -4.55 10.70 3.51
C LYS A 121 -4.03 9.93 4.72
N MET A 122 -2.79 10.17 5.15
CA MET A 122 -2.23 9.53 6.34
C MET A 122 -2.61 10.23 7.63
N LEU A 123 -2.54 11.57 7.67
CA LEU A 123 -2.51 12.32 8.93
C LEU A 123 -3.74 13.18 9.21
N SER A 124 -4.52 13.54 8.18
CA SER A 124 -5.55 14.57 8.38
C SER A 124 -6.62 14.11 9.35
N PRO A 125 -6.97 14.87 10.40
CA PRO A 125 -8.08 14.51 11.28
C PRO A 125 -9.44 14.89 10.69
N TYR A 126 -9.49 15.64 9.59
CA TYR A 126 -10.74 16.20 9.08
C TYR A 126 -11.51 15.19 8.22
N LEU A 127 -12.81 15.04 8.50
CA LEU A 127 -13.71 14.13 7.77
C LEU A 127 -13.71 14.33 6.25
N LYS A 128 -13.53 15.57 5.79
CA LYS A 128 -13.49 15.91 4.35
C LYS A 128 -12.35 15.22 3.61
N ASP A 129 -11.27 14.89 4.31
CA ASP A 129 -10.05 14.31 3.72
C ASP A 129 -10.09 12.78 3.69
N ARG A 130 -11.02 12.15 4.43
CA ARG A 130 -11.22 10.69 4.48
C ARG A 130 -9.90 9.94 4.62
N SER A 131 -9.12 10.35 5.61
CA SER A 131 -7.81 9.80 5.94
C SER A 131 -7.90 8.48 6.69
N LEU A 132 -6.73 7.90 6.95
CA LEU A 132 -6.52 6.66 7.66
C LEU A 132 -7.29 6.55 9.00
N ILE A 133 -7.33 7.61 9.81
CA ILE A 133 -8.03 7.56 11.10
C ILE A 133 -9.54 7.33 10.94
N HIS A 134 -10.15 7.81 9.85
CA HIS A 134 -11.57 7.61 9.56
C HIS A 134 -11.87 6.21 9.05
N ASP A 135 -10.92 5.61 8.33
CA ASP A 135 -11.02 4.20 7.95
C ASP A 135 -10.89 3.30 9.19
N ILE A 136 -9.96 3.60 10.10
CA ILE A 136 -9.81 2.89 11.39
C ILE A 136 -11.08 3.00 12.23
N HIS A 137 -11.64 4.19 12.42
CA HIS A 137 -12.89 4.35 13.16
C HIS A 137 -14.04 3.55 12.52
N ARG A 138 -14.13 3.50 11.19
CA ARG A 138 -15.13 2.66 10.51
C ARG A 138 -14.94 1.17 10.82
N MET A 139 -13.70 0.68 10.83
CA MET A 139 -13.40 -0.71 11.22
C MET A 139 -13.74 -0.99 12.69
N ILE A 140 -13.64 0.01 13.56
CA ILE A 140 -14.04 -0.08 14.96
C ILE A 140 -15.56 -0.14 15.10
N ASP A 141 -16.27 0.78 14.46
CA ASP A 141 -17.71 0.97 14.57
C ASP A 141 -18.52 -0.12 13.84
N GLU A 142 -17.97 -0.68 12.76
CA GLU A 142 -18.61 -1.71 11.93
C GLU A 142 -17.73 -2.98 11.81
N PRO A 143 -17.52 -3.74 12.90
CA PRO A 143 -16.62 -4.88 12.92
C PRO A 143 -17.14 -6.03 12.04
N MET A 144 -16.26 -6.56 11.18
CA MET A 144 -16.56 -7.67 10.27
C MET A 144 -15.76 -8.96 10.56
N SER A 145 -14.87 -8.90 11.54
CA SER A 145 -13.89 -9.95 11.85
C SER A 145 -13.51 -9.94 13.32
N LYS A 146 -12.74 -10.95 13.74
CA LYS A 146 -12.18 -11.06 15.11
C LYS A 146 -11.04 -10.07 15.34
N LYS A 147 -10.19 -9.88 14.32
CA LYS A 147 -9.03 -8.97 14.32
C LYS A 147 -9.09 -8.04 13.12
N ARG A 148 -8.55 -6.84 13.26
CA ARG A 148 -8.62 -5.77 12.26
C ARG A 148 -7.23 -5.19 12.08
N ALA A 149 -6.84 -4.89 10.85
CA ALA A 149 -5.54 -4.27 10.59
C ALA A 149 -5.60 -3.27 9.45
N VAL A 150 -4.67 -2.32 9.50
CA VAL A 150 -4.29 -1.53 8.33
C VAL A 150 -2.94 -2.07 7.88
N VAL A 151 -2.83 -2.39 6.59
CA VAL A 151 -1.56 -2.75 5.95
C VAL A 151 -1.30 -1.77 4.83
N GLY A 152 -0.15 -1.12 4.82
CA GLY A 152 0.18 -0.16 3.78
C GLY A 152 1.58 -0.30 3.26
N TYR A 153 1.86 0.38 2.15
CA TYR A 153 3.19 0.41 1.57
C TYR A 153 3.50 1.76 0.95
N ALA A 154 4.80 2.07 0.91
CA ALA A 154 5.33 3.34 0.42
C ALA A 154 6.73 3.15 -0.17
N PHE A 155 7.00 3.85 -1.26
CA PHE A 155 8.35 3.95 -1.83
C PHE A 155 9.12 5.11 -1.19
N SER A 156 10.42 4.91 -0.99
CA SER A 156 11.36 5.95 -0.57
C SER A 156 12.28 6.31 -1.73
N TYR A 157 12.74 7.56 -1.76
CA TYR A 157 13.58 8.07 -2.83
C TYR A 157 14.76 8.88 -2.27
N ASP A 158 15.84 8.91 -3.02
CA ASP A 158 17.04 9.70 -2.80
C ASP A 158 17.78 9.89 -4.14
N TYR A 159 18.94 10.53 -4.13
CA TYR A 159 19.71 10.64 -5.37
C TYR A 159 20.21 9.28 -5.88
N SER A 160 20.56 8.33 -5.01
CA SER A 160 21.11 7.03 -5.43
C SER A 160 20.07 6.18 -6.18
N THR A 161 18.84 6.14 -5.68
CA THR A 161 17.68 5.49 -6.29
C THR A 161 17.29 6.16 -7.60
N CYS A 162 17.40 7.48 -7.72
CA CYS A 162 17.20 8.19 -8.99
C CYS A 162 18.23 7.76 -10.05
N GLU A 163 19.52 7.66 -9.69
CA GLU A 163 20.57 7.19 -10.62
C GLU A 163 20.34 5.74 -11.03
N TYR A 164 19.96 4.89 -10.08
CA TYR A 164 19.67 3.49 -10.38
C TYR A 164 18.45 3.35 -11.30
N ALA A 165 17.37 4.09 -11.04
CA ALA A 165 16.21 4.15 -11.93
C ALA A 165 16.60 4.60 -13.34
N LEU A 166 17.50 5.57 -13.47
CA LEU A 166 17.98 6.06 -14.77
C LEU A 166 18.77 5.01 -15.53
N SER A 167 19.53 4.15 -14.83
CA SER A 167 20.26 3.03 -15.44
C SER A 167 19.32 1.96 -16.03
N LEU A 168 18.15 1.77 -15.42
CA LEU A 168 17.16 0.78 -15.87
C LEU A 168 16.18 1.35 -16.90
N HIS A 169 15.80 2.62 -16.76
CA HIS A 169 14.74 3.29 -17.50
C HIS A 169 15.23 4.55 -18.20
N SER A 170 16.34 4.45 -18.92
CA SER A 170 16.98 5.59 -19.60
C SER A 170 16.06 6.33 -20.58
N SER A 171 15.11 5.62 -21.19
CA SER A 171 14.05 6.20 -22.05
C SER A 171 13.03 7.06 -21.29
N HIS A 172 13.05 7.04 -19.96
CA HIS A 172 12.16 7.80 -19.08
C HIS A 172 12.91 8.83 -18.20
N ALA A 173 14.09 9.29 -18.66
CA ALA A 173 14.93 10.25 -17.94
C ALA A 173 14.19 11.52 -17.48
N GLU A 174 13.27 12.07 -18.28
CA GLU A 174 12.48 13.24 -17.89
C GLU A 174 11.69 12.99 -16.60
N ARG A 175 11.01 11.83 -16.52
CA ARG A 175 10.24 11.42 -15.36
C ARG A 175 11.11 11.24 -14.12
N ILE A 176 12.30 10.68 -14.28
CA ILE A 176 13.22 10.43 -13.18
C ILE A 176 13.84 11.74 -12.68
N ASN A 177 14.11 12.69 -13.57
CA ASN A 177 14.55 14.03 -13.21
C ASN A 177 13.49 14.84 -12.44
N GLU A 178 12.21 14.59 -12.70
CA GLU A 178 11.11 15.13 -11.87
C GLU A 178 11.16 14.56 -10.45
N ILE A 179 11.36 13.25 -10.28
CA ILE A 179 11.55 12.63 -8.94
C ILE A 179 12.74 13.28 -8.24
N ARG A 180 13.87 13.43 -8.93
CA ARG A 180 15.06 14.10 -8.39
C ARG A 180 14.79 15.53 -7.96
N THR A 181 13.91 16.24 -8.68
CA THR A 181 13.50 17.60 -8.32
C THR A 181 12.67 17.62 -7.04
N VAL A 182 11.78 16.64 -6.85
CA VAL A 182 11.04 16.46 -5.59
C VAL A 182 11.99 16.12 -4.43
N CYS A 183 12.91 15.18 -4.65
CA CYS A 183 13.96 14.77 -3.71
C CYS A 183 14.79 15.97 -3.23
N ARG A 184 15.33 16.75 -4.17
CA ARG A 184 16.11 17.96 -3.89
C ARG A 184 15.32 19.02 -3.12
N ALA A 185 14.02 19.14 -3.39
CA ALA A 185 13.16 20.07 -2.67
C ALA A 185 12.92 19.64 -1.21
N ASN A 186 13.01 18.34 -0.90
CA ASN A 186 12.89 17.82 0.47
C ASN A 186 14.24 17.88 1.21
N ASN A 187 15.31 17.39 0.59
CA ASN A 187 16.66 17.43 1.12
C ASN A 187 17.66 17.75 -0.02
N PRO A 188 18.22 18.98 -0.07
CA PRO A 188 19.13 19.36 -1.15
C PRO A 188 20.43 18.56 -1.20
N ASP A 189 20.93 18.10 -0.05
CA ASP A 189 22.24 17.48 0.06
C ASP A 189 22.22 16.00 -0.33
N THR A 190 21.23 15.24 0.18
CA THR A 190 21.12 13.79 -0.05
C THR A 190 20.02 13.41 -1.03
N GLY A 191 19.05 14.30 -1.25
CA GLY A 191 17.81 14.00 -1.96
C GLY A 191 16.84 13.12 -1.16
N GLU A 192 17.14 12.80 0.09
CA GLU A 192 16.36 11.86 0.89
C GLU A 192 14.90 12.28 1.02
N LEU A 193 14.01 11.34 0.70
CA LEU A 193 12.56 11.40 0.83
C LEU A 193 12.10 10.04 1.38
N ASP A 194 12.24 9.88 2.69
CA ASP A 194 12.01 8.62 3.38
C ASP A 194 10.55 8.50 3.87
N ALA A 195 9.89 7.40 3.44
CA ALA A 195 8.57 7.03 3.89
C ALA A 195 8.46 6.83 5.40
N GLN A 196 9.53 6.36 6.05
CA GLN A 196 9.50 6.01 7.47
C GLN A 196 9.14 7.22 8.34
N VAL A 197 9.56 8.42 7.94
CA VAL A 197 9.26 9.67 8.67
C VAL A 197 7.76 9.88 8.76
N LEU A 198 7.03 9.82 7.64
CA LEU A 198 5.57 10.00 7.63
C LEU A 198 4.85 8.88 8.41
N ILE A 199 5.29 7.63 8.23
CA ILE A 199 4.70 6.46 8.90
C ILE A 199 4.84 6.59 10.42
N ARG A 200 5.99 7.02 10.94
CA ARG A 200 6.21 7.23 12.39
C ARG A 200 5.37 8.37 12.96
N VAL A 201 5.15 9.44 12.19
CA VAL A 201 4.24 10.52 12.62
C VAL A 201 2.80 10.00 12.70
N ALA A 202 2.36 9.20 11.73
CA ALA A 202 1.04 8.57 11.75
C ALA A 202 0.91 7.61 12.95
N ASP A 203 1.92 6.78 13.21
CA ASP A 203 1.95 5.89 14.38
C ASP A 203 1.74 6.64 15.69
N LEU A 204 2.50 7.71 15.92
CA LEU A 204 2.36 8.53 17.11
C LEU A 204 0.93 9.08 17.26
N GLN A 205 0.34 9.56 16.17
CA GLN A 205 -1.04 10.08 16.18
C GLN A 205 -2.06 8.98 16.52
N LEU A 206 -1.97 7.82 15.87
CA LEU A 206 -2.92 6.72 16.04
C LEU A 206 -2.79 6.07 17.43
N ARG A 207 -1.57 5.92 17.94
CA ARG A 207 -1.32 5.40 19.29
C ARG A 207 -1.80 6.36 20.38
N ASN A 208 -1.59 7.66 20.20
CA ASN A 208 -2.13 8.67 21.13
C ASN A 208 -3.66 8.68 21.14
N ALA A 209 -4.30 8.35 20.01
CA ALA A 209 -5.75 8.16 19.94
C ALA A 209 -6.21 6.83 20.55
N GLY A 210 -5.29 5.90 20.87
CA GLY A 210 -5.61 4.61 21.48
C GLY A 210 -6.33 3.63 20.55
N VAL A 211 -6.21 3.81 19.23
CA VAL A 211 -6.96 3.03 18.22
C VAL A 211 -6.14 1.91 17.56
N VAL A 212 -4.84 1.82 17.85
CA VAL A 212 -3.94 0.82 17.27
C VAL A 212 -2.90 0.29 18.26
N THR A 213 -2.35 -0.89 17.92
CA THR A 213 -1.19 -1.50 18.59
C THR A 213 0.15 -0.93 18.06
N ASP A 214 1.27 -1.57 18.41
CA ASP A 214 2.61 -1.20 17.92
C ASP A 214 2.73 -1.33 16.40
N LEU A 215 3.37 -0.35 15.77
CA LEU A 215 3.72 -0.35 14.35
C LEU A 215 4.67 -1.50 13.99
N ILE A 216 4.31 -2.27 12.95
CA ILE A 216 5.18 -3.25 12.29
C ILE A 216 5.69 -2.63 10.99
N ILE A 217 7.00 -2.79 10.69
CA ILE A 217 7.62 -2.36 9.44
C ILE A 217 8.46 -3.50 8.85
N ARG A 218 8.34 -3.71 7.54
CA ARG A 218 9.22 -4.56 6.74
C ARG A 218 9.69 -3.80 5.51
N GLU A 219 10.95 -3.97 5.14
CA GLU A 219 11.48 -3.38 3.91
C GLU A 219 11.15 -4.27 2.70
N PHE A 220 10.94 -3.64 1.55
CA PHE A 220 10.99 -4.30 0.26
C PHE A 220 12.03 -3.60 -0.63
N GLN A 221 12.61 -4.36 -1.56
CA GLN A 221 13.61 -3.85 -2.49
C GLN A 221 13.34 -4.39 -3.89
N GLY A 222 13.84 -3.66 -4.89
CA GLY A 222 13.90 -4.19 -6.26
C GLY A 222 12.63 -4.04 -7.09
N LEU A 223 11.62 -3.27 -6.66
CA LEU A 223 10.35 -3.13 -7.38
C LEU A 223 10.46 -2.04 -8.47
N TRP A 224 11.34 -2.30 -9.43
CA TRP A 224 11.76 -1.36 -10.47
C TRP A 224 11.04 -1.57 -11.81
N LYS A 225 9.90 -2.27 -11.88
CA LYS A 225 9.18 -2.39 -13.16
C LYS A 225 8.81 -1.02 -13.74
N HIS A 226 8.52 -0.07 -12.85
CA HIS A 226 8.18 1.31 -13.19
C HIS A 226 9.36 2.26 -12.84
N PRO A 227 9.61 3.34 -13.62
CA PRO A 227 10.66 4.33 -13.33
C PRO A 227 10.47 5.11 -12.01
N CYS A 228 9.24 5.19 -11.50
CA CYS A 228 8.92 5.72 -10.16
C CYS A 228 8.83 4.64 -9.07
N GLY A 229 9.23 3.41 -9.38
CA GLY A 229 9.27 2.32 -8.40
C GLY A 229 10.53 2.39 -7.55
N GLY A 230 10.89 1.24 -6.96
CA GLY A 230 12.15 1.07 -6.26
C GLY A 230 12.05 0.33 -4.95
N ASN A 231 12.72 0.88 -3.95
CA ASN A 231 12.77 0.34 -2.59
C ASN A 231 11.77 1.07 -1.69
N GLY A 232 11.39 0.46 -0.59
CA GLY A 232 10.42 1.06 0.30
C GLY A 232 10.04 0.18 1.47
N LEU A 233 8.91 0.49 2.06
CA LEU A 233 8.42 -0.11 3.30
C LEU A 233 7.01 -0.64 3.12
N VAL A 234 6.76 -1.83 3.64
CA VAL A 234 5.43 -2.26 4.10
C VAL A 234 5.32 -1.92 5.58
N PHE A 235 4.18 -1.39 5.99
CA PHE A 235 3.87 -1.07 7.37
C PHE A 235 2.50 -1.60 7.75
N ALA A 236 2.29 -1.87 9.04
CA ALA A 236 0.97 -2.25 9.52
C ALA A 236 0.72 -1.90 10.99
N TRP A 237 -0.56 -1.83 11.32
CA TRP A 237 -1.09 -1.71 12.67
C TRP A 237 -2.24 -2.69 12.86
N GLU A 238 -2.33 -3.33 14.03
CA GLU A 238 -3.58 -3.97 14.46
C GLU A 238 -4.48 -2.89 15.10
N VAL A 239 -5.75 -2.88 14.74
CA VAL A 239 -6.76 -1.95 15.24
C VAL A 239 -7.40 -2.52 16.51
N VAL A 240 -7.48 -1.69 17.55
CA VAL A 240 -7.99 -2.07 18.89
C VAL A 240 -9.52 -1.98 18.92
#